data_AF-A0A1B1RXJ3-F1
#
_entry.id   AF-A0A1B1RXJ3-F1
#
_cell.length_a   1.000
_cell.length_b   1.000
_cell.length_c   1.000
_cell.angle_alpha   90.00
_cell.angle_beta   90.00
_cell.angle_gamma   90.00
#
_symmetry.space_group_name_H-M   'P 1'
#
loop_
_entity.id
_entity.type
_entity.pdbx_description
1 polymer ?
#
loop_
_entity_poly.entity_id
_entity_poly.type
_entity_poly.pdbx_seq_one_letter_code
_entity_poly.pdbx_strand_id
1 'polypeptide(L)'
;MKRYLSDNQEGYSLLLTLIIIVLFSILGVSLIAMSFNGTTKNEIREDIVQSSDLASKGIEHANAQITKELNEAVTASGISAVEYVNKLNSVVDKYKCSGNKSITGQATSGAGTNYTVCIFKSVDDSESMMTINSTQKYLRKIITFKSTGISGDKSNILYAKYNIGSTQYPEVLNYAVGAYKVKDKSDTTRFPPIPGEGNLYLNGGVTIKGDLKVDNDLIVSKRGIWKSGSTAISEESLYPEISGVDSRNNSKLFLGGNLYHFTHPARTKENWNYKFTYDDYIDGKDIGNTSYYSKYTDDTKLFFNEIKPKRVNQFVDIKPIDFTSKKVAIYFDSNNLNSYKNKLNDFKFSNIVSSSDVYLATTYVTNEKVDSKCKKNCEMKVAYKYDNDYVLSGTNIFGKPDIKNSGKFATSGNLSISAESTTFNNGAYVGGNLNITGNTAIKGIIYVKGNLTITNANLDSDAIFYVDGTVTITKSVIAGIVYKDASNEPKKNRIGSLIIFSKGDIKLSNNSEYQSTASDFKAYFYSEKTMELYGVGSNIIINGGISARKIILNAVRGDTQPGRSCFFCNSSLDVDNISDQKKKDSRLQIIYNPEIIRTYSELDIDEEPWINNISPPIELERSYNSP
;
A
#
# COMPACT_ATOMS: atom_id res chain seq x y z
N MET A 1 24.93 108.31 -2.79
CA MET A 1 23.74 108.04 -1.95
C MET A 1 23.87 106.61 -1.42
N LYS A 2 24.55 106.49 -0.27
CA LYS A 2 24.70 105.25 0.49
C LYS A 2 23.35 104.90 1.12
N ARG A 3 23.12 103.60 1.38
CA ARG A 3 22.23 103.06 2.43
C ARG A 3 20.78 102.81 1.98
N TYR A 4 20.42 101.54 1.75
CA TYR A 4 19.16 100.87 2.19
C TYR A 4 19.09 99.41 1.68
N LEU A 5 20.16 98.63 1.89
CA LEU A 5 20.16 97.17 1.62
C LEU A 5 20.74 96.35 2.79
N SER A 6 20.75 96.91 4.00
CA SER A 6 20.89 96.11 5.22
C SER A 6 19.77 96.50 6.18
N ASP A 7 19.25 95.50 6.88
CA ASP A 7 18.30 95.57 7.99
C ASP A 7 16.81 95.46 7.62
N ASN A 8 16.43 94.33 7.02
CA ASN A 8 15.11 93.76 7.32
C ASN A 8 15.15 92.21 7.31
N GLN A 9 15.88 91.64 8.28
CA GLN A 9 15.91 90.18 8.51
C GLN A 9 14.58 89.62 9.05
N GLU A 10 13.55 90.45 9.24
CA GLU A 10 12.25 90.02 9.76
C GLU A 10 11.29 89.46 8.68
N GLY A 11 11.48 89.82 7.40
CA GLY A 11 10.61 89.35 6.30
C GLY A 11 10.96 87.96 5.74
N TYR A 12 12.25 87.60 5.71
CA TYR A 12 12.70 86.28 5.21
C TYR A 12 12.36 85.13 6.17
N SER A 13 12.28 85.40 7.48
CA SER A 13 11.87 84.40 8.48
C SER A 13 10.41 83.96 8.31
N LEU A 14 9.51 84.85 7.91
CA LEU A 14 8.10 84.50 7.64
C LEU A 14 7.99 83.61 6.39
N LEU A 15 8.71 83.94 5.32
CA LEU A 15 8.70 83.13 4.08
C LEU A 15 9.30 81.75 4.33
N LEU A 16 10.42 81.67 5.08
CA LEU A 16 11.08 80.42 5.43
C LEU A 16 10.18 79.54 6.29
N THR A 17 9.54 80.11 7.33
CA THR A 17 8.60 79.35 8.18
C THR A 17 7.40 78.85 7.39
N LEU A 18 6.86 79.65 6.47
CA LEU A 18 5.73 79.24 5.63
C LEU A 18 6.12 78.13 4.63
N ILE A 19 7.31 78.20 4.02
CA ILE A 19 7.86 77.14 3.17
C ILE A 19 8.10 75.86 3.97
N ILE A 20 8.64 75.98 5.19
CA ILE A 20 8.87 74.84 6.09
C ILE A 20 7.53 74.18 6.47
N ILE A 21 6.50 74.97 6.80
CA ILE A 21 5.15 74.45 7.11
C ILE A 21 4.55 73.74 5.91
N VAL A 22 4.69 74.29 4.69
CA VAL A 22 4.22 73.65 3.46
C VAL A 22 4.96 72.34 3.19
N LEU A 23 6.28 72.31 3.36
CA LEU A 23 7.10 71.10 3.24
C LEU A 23 6.66 70.02 4.24
N PHE A 24 6.47 70.38 5.52
CA PHE A 24 5.98 69.46 6.54
C PHE A 24 4.55 69.00 6.27
N SER A 25 3.70 69.85 5.70
CA SER A 25 2.33 69.48 5.31
C SER A 25 2.31 68.49 4.16
N ILE A 26 3.15 68.69 3.14
CA ILE A 26 3.30 67.76 2.00
C ILE A 26 3.85 66.41 2.48
N LEU A 27 4.87 66.43 3.35
CA LEU A 27 5.43 65.23 3.96
C LEU A 27 4.40 64.49 4.82
N GLY A 28 3.63 65.23 5.63
CA GLY A 28 2.57 64.68 6.47
C GLY A 28 1.46 64.02 5.67
N VAL A 29 0.95 64.69 4.63
CA VAL A 29 -0.07 64.11 3.72
C VAL A 29 0.47 62.90 2.97
N SER A 30 1.73 62.93 2.53
CA SER A 30 2.36 61.79 1.84
C SER A 30 2.48 60.56 2.75
N LEU A 31 2.84 60.74 4.03
CA LEU A 31 2.93 59.66 5.01
C LEU A 31 1.56 59.04 5.30
N ILE A 32 0.53 59.87 5.43
CA ILE A 32 -0.86 59.43 5.64
C ILE A 32 -1.35 58.66 4.40
N ALA A 33 -1.09 59.16 3.19
CA ALA A 33 -1.44 58.48 1.94
C ALA A 33 -0.73 57.13 1.79
N MET A 34 0.57 57.05 2.13
CA MET A 34 1.31 55.79 2.16
C MET A 34 0.73 54.80 3.17
N SER A 35 0.36 55.27 4.36
CA SER A 35 -0.24 54.44 5.41
C SER A 35 -1.59 53.89 4.98
N PHE A 36 -2.47 54.72 4.40
CA PHE A 36 -3.76 54.29 3.87
C PHE A 36 -3.62 53.28 2.72
N ASN A 37 -2.69 53.51 1.80
CA ASN A 37 -2.41 52.54 0.73
C ASN A 37 -1.83 51.23 1.26
N GLY A 38 -1.06 51.29 2.34
CA GLY A 38 -0.56 50.11 3.05
C GLY A 38 -1.68 49.29 3.69
N THR A 39 -2.62 49.95 4.37
CA THR A 39 -3.77 49.29 5.02
C THR A 39 -4.71 48.66 4.00
N THR A 40 -5.07 49.36 2.92
CA THR A 40 -5.97 48.81 1.88
C THR A 40 -5.33 47.65 1.12
N LYS A 41 -4.03 47.72 0.84
CA LYS A 41 -3.30 46.60 0.22
C LYS A 41 -3.27 45.36 1.12
N ASN A 42 -3.13 45.55 2.43
CA ASN A 42 -3.15 44.45 3.39
C ASN A 42 -4.55 43.83 3.50
N GLU A 43 -5.60 44.65 3.56
CA GLU A 43 -7.00 44.20 3.58
C GLU A 43 -7.34 43.39 2.31
N ILE A 44 -6.99 43.90 1.11
CA ILE A 44 -7.16 43.16 -0.14
C ILE A 44 -6.39 41.82 -0.13
N ARG A 45 -5.17 41.82 0.42
CA ARG A 45 -4.36 40.60 0.49
C ARG A 45 -4.98 39.59 1.45
N GLU A 46 -5.53 40.05 2.57
CA GLU A 46 -6.27 39.23 3.52
C GLU A 46 -7.50 38.62 2.87
N ASP A 47 -8.34 39.41 2.19
CA ASP A 47 -9.53 38.92 1.49
C ASP A 47 -9.20 37.89 0.41
N ILE A 48 -8.10 38.08 -0.33
CA ILE A 48 -7.62 37.09 -1.32
C ILE A 48 -7.22 35.78 -0.63
N VAL A 49 -6.50 35.86 0.49
CA VAL A 49 -6.08 34.66 1.24
C VAL A 49 -7.31 33.96 1.85
N GLN A 50 -8.24 34.71 2.44
CA GLN A 50 -9.45 34.16 3.05
C GLN A 50 -10.37 33.54 2.00
N SER A 51 -10.60 34.18 0.85
CA SER A 51 -11.41 33.61 -0.24
C SER A 51 -10.79 32.33 -0.81
N SER A 52 -9.46 32.23 -0.87
CA SER A 52 -8.74 31.01 -1.25
C SER A 52 -8.92 29.88 -0.22
N ASP A 53 -8.78 30.18 1.07
CA ASP A 53 -9.01 29.23 2.16
C ASP A 53 -10.46 28.73 2.19
N LEU A 54 -11.43 29.63 2.02
CA LEU A 54 -12.85 29.31 1.91
C LEU A 54 -13.14 28.40 0.71
N ALA A 55 -12.50 28.63 -0.43
CA ALA A 55 -12.63 27.75 -1.59
C ALA A 55 -12.10 26.33 -1.28
N SER A 56 -10.98 26.23 -0.55
CA SER A 56 -10.44 24.93 -0.10
C SER A 56 -11.39 24.22 0.88
N LYS A 57 -11.91 24.96 1.88
CA LYS A 57 -12.91 24.45 2.83
C LYS A 57 -14.18 23.95 2.14
N GLY A 58 -14.61 24.63 1.09
CA GLY A 58 -15.74 24.17 0.28
C GLY A 58 -15.51 22.79 -0.31
N ILE A 59 -14.32 22.53 -0.85
CA ILE A 59 -13.97 21.21 -1.41
C ILE A 59 -13.93 20.14 -0.31
N GLU A 60 -13.34 20.45 0.85
CA GLU A 60 -13.31 19.54 1.99
C GLU A 60 -14.71 19.19 2.49
N HIS A 61 -15.61 20.19 2.58
CA HIS A 61 -16.99 19.99 2.95
C HIS A 61 -17.75 19.15 1.92
N ALA A 62 -17.58 19.43 0.61
CA ALA A 62 -18.20 18.64 -0.45
C ALA A 62 -17.78 17.16 -0.39
N ASN A 63 -16.48 16.91 -0.20
CA ASN A 63 -15.95 15.56 -0.04
C ASN A 63 -16.53 14.86 1.18
N ALA A 64 -16.57 15.53 2.33
CA ALA A 64 -17.14 14.97 3.55
C ALA A 64 -18.63 14.63 3.39
N GLN A 65 -19.40 15.53 2.77
CA GLN A 65 -20.84 15.34 2.55
C GLN A 65 -21.12 14.20 1.58
N ILE A 66 -20.45 14.15 0.43
CA ILE A 66 -20.61 13.06 -0.56
C ILE A 66 -20.21 11.72 0.07
N THR A 67 -19.09 11.68 0.78
CA THR A 67 -18.60 10.47 1.44
C THR A 67 -19.59 10.00 2.51
N LYS A 68 -20.20 10.92 3.27
CA LYS A 68 -21.23 10.59 4.24
C LYS A 68 -22.46 9.97 3.59
N GLU A 69 -23.00 10.58 2.53
CA GLU A 69 -24.19 10.07 1.84
C GLU A 69 -23.96 8.72 1.16
N LEU A 70 -22.74 8.47 0.66
CA LEU A 70 -22.37 7.17 0.13
C LEU A 70 -22.23 6.12 1.25
N ASN A 71 -21.62 6.48 2.39
CA ASN A 71 -21.49 5.56 3.53
C ASN A 71 -22.84 5.22 4.18
N GLU A 72 -23.78 6.17 4.26
CA GLU A 72 -25.14 5.92 4.76
C GLU A 72 -25.91 4.92 3.89
N ALA A 73 -25.55 4.79 2.61
CA ALA A 73 -26.13 3.80 1.71
C ALA A 73 -25.52 2.40 1.88
N VAL A 74 -24.35 2.28 2.51
CA VAL A 74 -23.67 1.01 2.75
C VAL A 74 -24.07 0.49 4.13
N THR A 75 -24.94 -0.50 4.18
CA THR A 75 -25.35 -1.13 5.45
C THR A 75 -24.22 -1.97 6.06
N ALA A 76 -24.37 -2.43 7.31
CA ALA A 76 -23.38 -3.30 7.96
C ALA A 76 -23.13 -4.62 7.20
N SER A 77 -24.14 -5.11 6.48
CA SER A 77 -24.07 -6.27 5.57
C SER A 77 -23.56 -5.94 4.16
N GLY A 78 -23.27 -4.67 3.87
CA GLY A 78 -22.93 -4.18 2.54
C GLY A 78 -24.14 -3.87 1.67
N ILE A 79 -23.88 -3.52 0.41
CA ILE A 79 -24.86 -3.21 -0.64
C ILE A 79 -24.37 -3.83 -1.95
N SER A 80 -25.29 -4.25 -2.84
CA SER A 80 -24.88 -4.81 -4.13
C SER A 80 -24.15 -3.77 -4.98
N ALA A 81 -23.19 -4.19 -5.79
CA ALA A 81 -22.47 -3.29 -6.69
C ALA A 81 -23.40 -2.53 -7.66
N VAL A 82 -24.48 -3.15 -8.14
CA VAL A 82 -25.48 -2.49 -9.00
C VAL A 82 -26.18 -1.35 -8.27
N GLU A 83 -26.66 -1.62 -7.06
CA GLU A 83 -27.38 -0.64 -6.25
C GLU A 83 -26.45 0.49 -5.79
N TYR A 84 -25.21 0.16 -5.45
CA TYR A 84 -24.16 1.12 -5.15
C TYR A 84 -23.88 2.06 -6.33
N VAL A 85 -23.69 1.53 -7.54
CA VAL A 85 -23.43 2.36 -8.74
C VAL A 85 -24.59 3.30 -9.02
N ASN A 86 -25.83 2.83 -8.86
CA ASN A 86 -27.01 3.68 -8.99
C ASN A 86 -27.01 4.81 -7.95
N LYS A 87 -26.64 4.51 -6.70
CA LYS A 87 -26.51 5.51 -5.64
C LYS A 87 -25.38 6.50 -5.92
N LEU A 88 -24.21 6.04 -6.37
CA LEU A 88 -23.08 6.89 -6.74
C LEU A 88 -23.47 7.87 -7.85
N ASN A 89 -24.12 7.39 -8.91
CA ASN A 89 -24.63 8.24 -9.98
C ASN A 89 -25.63 9.27 -9.44
N SER A 90 -26.57 8.85 -8.59
CA SER A 90 -27.56 9.74 -7.98
C SER A 90 -26.94 10.84 -7.10
N VAL A 91 -25.95 10.50 -6.27
CA VAL A 91 -25.24 11.49 -5.42
C VAL A 91 -24.42 12.45 -6.27
N VAL A 92 -23.73 11.96 -7.31
CA VAL A 92 -22.97 12.84 -8.22
C VAL A 92 -23.90 13.78 -8.99
N ASP A 93 -25.02 13.28 -9.50
CA ASP A 93 -26.03 14.08 -10.21
C ASP A 93 -26.73 15.10 -9.30
N LYS A 94 -26.82 14.79 -8.00
CA LYS A 94 -27.34 15.73 -6.98
C LYS A 94 -26.45 16.95 -6.82
N TYR A 95 -25.12 16.86 -6.97
CA TYR A 95 -24.22 17.98 -6.69
C TYR A 95 -23.61 18.64 -7.93
N LYS A 96 -24.10 18.34 -9.13
CA LYS A 96 -23.67 19.01 -10.36
C LYS A 96 -23.93 20.51 -10.32
N CYS A 97 -23.07 21.30 -10.96
CA CYS A 97 -23.23 22.75 -11.07
C CYS A 97 -24.49 23.21 -11.82
N SER A 98 -25.23 22.29 -12.45
CA SER A 98 -26.52 22.56 -13.08
C SER A 98 -27.68 22.50 -12.07
N GLY A 99 -28.49 23.57 -12.00
CA GLY A 99 -29.79 23.57 -11.29
C GLY A 99 -29.77 23.91 -9.79
N ASN A 100 -28.92 24.84 -9.34
CA ASN A 100 -28.86 25.33 -7.94
C ASN A 100 -28.57 24.28 -6.87
N LYS A 101 -27.91 23.17 -7.21
CA LYS A 101 -27.61 22.10 -6.26
C LYS A 101 -26.21 22.17 -5.64
N SER A 102 -25.66 23.37 -5.57
CA SER A 102 -24.35 23.63 -4.97
C SER A 102 -24.42 23.53 -3.45
N ILE A 103 -23.36 23.05 -2.83
CA ILE A 103 -23.20 23.11 -1.37
C ILE A 103 -22.68 24.50 -1.04
N THR A 104 -23.35 25.18 -0.10
CA THR A 104 -22.93 26.49 0.39
C THR A 104 -22.60 26.43 1.87
N GLY A 105 -21.70 27.29 2.32
CA GLY A 105 -21.37 27.44 3.73
C GLY A 105 -20.76 28.80 4.02
N GLN A 106 -20.65 29.11 5.32
CA GLN A 106 -20.08 30.35 5.82
C GLN A 106 -19.07 30.03 6.92
N ALA A 107 -17.98 30.78 6.99
CA ALA A 107 -17.03 30.65 8.09
C ALA A 107 -17.55 31.33 9.37
N THR A 108 -18.25 32.46 9.20
CA THR A 108 -18.84 33.23 10.30
C THR A 108 -20.18 33.81 9.83
N SER A 109 -21.27 33.51 10.56
CA SER A 109 -22.61 34.00 10.20
C SER A 109 -22.64 35.52 10.15
N GLY A 110 -23.02 36.10 9.01
CA GLY A 110 -23.20 37.54 8.83
C GLY A 110 -21.94 38.35 8.49
N ALA A 111 -20.76 37.72 8.33
CA ALA A 111 -19.49 38.42 8.07
C ALA A 111 -19.13 38.57 6.57
N GLY A 112 -20.00 38.19 5.64
CA GLY A 112 -19.70 38.22 4.20
C GLY A 112 -18.72 37.15 3.70
N THR A 113 -18.30 36.21 4.56
CA THR A 113 -17.40 35.10 4.23
C THR A 113 -18.19 33.85 3.88
N ASN A 114 -18.26 33.49 2.60
CA ASN A 114 -19.00 32.33 2.15
C ASN A 114 -18.24 31.52 1.11
N TYR A 115 -18.65 30.27 0.90
CA TYR A 115 -18.20 29.46 -0.22
C TYR A 115 -19.38 28.77 -0.89
N THR A 116 -19.22 28.49 -2.17
CA THR A 116 -20.15 27.70 -2.99
C THR A 116 -19.35 26.66 -3.76
N VAL A 117 -19.72 25.39 -3.63
CA VAL A 117 -19.02 24.27 -4.30
C VAL A 117 -20.01 23.39 -5.04
N CYS A 118 -19.62 22.94 -6.23
CA CYS A 118 -20.39 22.02 -7.06
C CYS A 118 -19.48 21.12 -7.90
N ILE A 119 -20.04 20.05 -8.45
CA ILE A 119 -19.36 19.14 -9.37
C ILE A 119 -19.43 19.74 -10.78
N PHE A 120 -18.27 20.16 -11.28
CA PHE A 120 -18.09 20.72 -12.62
C PHE A 120 -18.08 19.62 -13.69
N LYS A 121 -17.40 18.51 -13.41
CA LYS A 121 -17.27 17.37 -14.32
C LYS A 121 -17.17 16.07 -13.53
N SER A 122 -17.73 14.99 -14.07
CA SER A 122 -17.56 13.64 -13.54
C SER A 122 -17.28 12.67 -14.69
N VAL A 123 -16.23 11.87 -14.57
CA VAL A 123 -15.87 10.82 -15.55
C VAL A 123 -15.80 9.49 -14.81
N ASP A 124 -16.22 8.40 -15.45
CA ASP A 124 -16.05 7.06 -14.89
C ASP A 124 -14.56 6.70 -14.79
N ASP A 125 -14.15 6.11 -13.67
CA ASP A 125 -12.78 5.64 -13.50
C ASP A 125 -12.64 4.26 -14.14
N SER A 126 -11.91 4.19 -15.26
CA SER A 126 -11.68 2.94 -16.00
C SER A 126 -11.00 1.85 -15.18
N GLU A 127 -10.23 2.21 -14.15
CA GLU A 127 -9.58 1.24 -13.25
C GLU A 127 -10.57 0.60 -12.27
N SER A 128 -11.78 1.15 -12.14
CA SER A 128 -12.86 0.61 -11.33
C SER A 128 -13.88 -0.20 -12.13
N MET A 129 -13.55 -0.52 -13.39
CA MET A 129 -14.44 -1.25 -14.28
C MET A 129 -14.64 -2.69 -13.78
N MET A 130 -15.89 -3.10 -13.73
CA MET A 130 -16.28 -4.46 -13.43
C MET A 130 -17.35 -4.93 -14.40
N THR A 131 -17.46 -6.25 -14.57
CA THR A 131 -18.53 -6.86 -15.39
C THR A 131 -19.55 -7.49 -14.46
N ILE A 132 -20.74 -6.90 -14.37
CA ILE A 132 -21.90 -7.47 -13.66
C ILE A 132 -22.91 -7.90 -14.72
N ASN A 133 -23.33 -9.17 -14.72
CA ASN A 133 -24.35 -9.69 -15.64
C ASN A 133 -24.10 -9.26 -17.10
N SER A 134 -22.86 -9.44 -17.58
CA SER A 134 -22.41 -9.07 -18.92
C SER A 134 -22.46 -7.57 -19.27
N THR A 135 -22.63 -6.69 -18.28
CA THR A 135 -22.62 -5.22 -18.45
C THR A 135 -21.45 -4.59 -17.69
N GLN A 136 -20.72 -3.69 -18.34
CA GLN A 136 -19.65 -2.92 -17.70
C GLN A 136 -20.23 -1.85 -16.77
N LYS A 137 -19.73 -1.82 -15.53
CA LYS A 137 -20.08 -0.83 -14.50
C LYS A 137 -18.81 -0.29 -13.86
N TYR A 138 -18.87 0.92 -13.33
CA TYR A 138 -17.73 1.60 -12.70
C TYR A 138 -18.08 2.00 -11.28
N LEU A 139 -17.28 1.55 -10.33
CA LEU A 139 -17.52 1.77 -8.89
C LEU A 139 -16.96 3.10 -8.41
N ARG A 140 -16.16 3.76 -9.23
CA ARG A 140 -15.56 5.04 -8.93
C ARG A 140 -15.73 6.01 -10.07
N LYS A 141 -15.69 7.29 -9.71
CA LYS A 141 -15.69 8.42 -10.64
C LYS A 141 -14.59 9.39 -10.28
N ILE A 142 -13.96 9.94 -11.31
CA ILE A 142 -13.10 11.10 -11.22
C ILE A 142 -14.00 12.34 -11.26
N ILE A 143 -14.16 12.98 -10.11
CA ILE A 143 -15.00 14.15 -9.87
C ILE A 143 -14.12 15.40 -9.85
N THR A 144 -14.44 16.36 -10.70
CA THR A 144 -13.84 17.71 -10.69
C THR A 144 -14.77 18.65 -9.96
N PHE A 145 -14.38 19.10 -8.78
CA PHE A 145 -15.08 20.14 -8.04
C PHE A 145 -14.70 21.52 -8.57
N LYS A 146 -15.68 22.42 -8.58
CA LYS A 146 -15.49 23.87 -8.71
C LYS A 146 -15.98 24.50 -7.42
N SER A 147 -15.07 25.14 -6.68
CA SER A 147 -15.37 25.82 -5.43
C SER A 147 -15.05 27.31 -5.58
N THR A 148 -16.00 28.16 -5.20
CA THR A 148 -15.86 29.62 -5.20
C THR A 148 -15.95 30.10 -3.78
N GLY A 149 -14.85 30.64 -3.24
CA GLY A 149 -14.82 31.31 -1.95
C GLY A 149 -14.93 32.81 -2.11
N ILE A 150 -15.67 33.47 -1.23
CA ILE A 150 -15.93 34.91 -1.23
C ILE A 150 -15.58 35.48 0.15
N SER A 151 -14.77 36.53 0.16
CA SER A 151 -14.46 37.36 1.34
C SER A 151 -14.52 38.82 0.92
N GLY A 152 -15.40 39.60 1.56
CA GLY A 152 -15.66 40.98 1.14
C GLY A 152 -16.08 41.05 -0.33
N ASP A 153 -15.38 41.88 -1.11
CA ASP A 153 -15.58 42.03 -2.57
C ASP A 153 -14.68 41.09 -3.41
N LYS A 154 -13.89 40.21 -2.79
CA LYS A 154 -12.98 39.30 -3.49
C LYS A 154 -13.55 37.90 -3.56
N SER A 155 -13.46 37.30 -4.74
CA SER A 155 -13.81 35.90 -4.98
C SER A 155 -12.67 35.15 -5.64
N ASN A 156 -12.41 33.92 -5.20
CA ASN A 156 -11.45 33.02 -5.83
C ASN A 156 -12.12 31.69 -6.20
N ILE A 157 -11.79 31.17 -7.38
CA ILE A 157 -12.30 29.89 -7.88
C ILE A 157 -11.18 28.85 -7.85
N LEU A 158 -11.46 27.72 -7.23
CA LEU A 158 -10.56 26.59 -7.11
C LEU A 158 -11.18 25.35 -7.76
N TYR A 159 -10.40 24.68 -8.60
CA TYR A 159 -10.74 23.38 -9.16
C TYR A 159 -9.90 22.28 -8.51
N ALA A 160 -10.54 21.16 -8.17
CA ALA A 160 -9.83 19.99 -7.68
C ALA A 160 -10.45 18.70 -8.20
N LYS A 161 -9.59 17.78 -8.63
CA LYS A 161 -9.99 16.44 -9.12
C LYS A 161 -9.82 15.42 -8.00
N TYR A 162 -10.87 14.66 -7.73
CA TYR A 162 -10.88 13.59 -6.76
C TYR A 162 -11.38 12.30 -7.39
N ASN A 163 -10.75 11.18 -7.04
CA ASN A 163 -11.32 9.86 -7.27
C ASN A 163 -12.23 9.51 -6.09
N ILE A 164 -13.53 9.31 -6.35
CA ILE A 164 -14.55 9.02 -5.33
C ILE A 164 -15.32 7.78 -5.74
N GLY A 165 -15.49 6.85 -4.81
CA GLY A 165 -16.34 5.69 -5.00
C GLY A 165 -16.03 4.57 -4.03
N SER A 166 -16.42 3.36 -4.40
CA SER A 166 -16.11 2.16 -3.63
C SER A 166 -15.04 1.36 -4.34
N THR A 167 -14.28 0.61 -3.56
CA THR A 167 -13.37 -0.41 -4.05
C THR A 167 -13.96 -1.78 -3.74
N GLN A 168 -13.88 -2.70 -4.69
CA GLN A 168 -14.19 -4.11 -4.47
C GLN A 168 -13.01 -4.92 -3.97
N TYR A 169 -11.89 -4.22 -3.83
CA TYR A 169 -10.69 -4.78 -3.30
C TYR A 169 -10.45 -4.28 -1.87
N PRO A 170 -9.74 -5.07 -1.06
CA PRO A 170 -9.38 -4.71 0.29
C PRO A 170 -8.65 -3.36 0.35
N GLU A 171 -9.04 -2.50 1.29
CA GLU A 171 -8.47 -1.15 1.49
C GLU A 171 -6.93 -1.16 1.60
N VAL A 172 -6.35 -2.27 2.11
CA VAL A 172 -4.89 -2.44 2.19
C VAL A 172 -4.18 -2.22 0.86
N LEU A 173 -4.81 -2.59 -0.25
CA LEU A 173 -4.21 -2.51 -1.58
C LEU A 173 -4.02 -1.07 -2.08
N ASN A 174 -4.52 -0.03 -1.41
CA ASN A 174 -4.34 1.37 -1.83
C ASN A 174 -2.98 1.96 -1.46
N TYR A 175 -2.17 1.27 -0.67
CA TYR A 175 -0.96 1.83 -0.08
C TYR A 175 0.30 1.09 -0.55
N ALA A 176 1.40 1.83 -0.67
CA ALA A 176 2.72 1.23 -0.85
C ALA A 176 3.07 0.39 0.39
N VAL A 177 2.82 0.97 1.57
CA VAL A 177 3.08 0.34 2.88
C VAL A 177 1.93 0.63 3.83
N GLY A 178 1.29 -0.42 4.37
CA GLY A 178 0.17 -0.33 5.30
C GLY A 178 0.37 -1.15 6.58
N ALA A 179 0.77 -0.51 7.68
CA ALA A 179 0.81 -1.12 9.00
C ALA A 179 -0.53 -0.88 9.73
N TYR A 180 -1.28 -1.95 9.99
CA TYR A 180 -2.65 -1.85 10.52
C TYR A 180 -2.82 -2.49 11.90
N LYS A 181 -3.84 -2.09 12.62
CA LYS A 181 -4.23 -2.70 13.91
C LYS A 181 -5.67 -3.17 13.88
N VAL A 182 -5.93 -4.33 14.46
CA VAL A 182 -7.30 -4.84 14.61
C VAL A 182 -8.01 -4.06 15.71
N LYS A 183 -9.14 -3.44 15.39
CA LYS A 183 -9.93 -2.67 16.37
C LYS A 183 -10.77 -3.55 17.30
N ASP A 184 -11.31 -4.65 16.77
CA ASP A 184 -12.13 -5.57 17.55
C ASP A 184 -11.24 -6.66 18.18
N LYS A 185 -10.82 -6.41 19.42
CA LYS A 185 -10.05 -7.38 20.22
C LYS A 185 -10.90 -8.56 20.71
N SER A 186 -12.23 -8.52 20.54
CA SER A 186 -13.16 -9.55 20.99
C SER A 186 -13.45 -10.62 19.94
N ASP A 187 -13.03 -10.41 18.68
CA ASP A 187 -13.09 -11.43 17.63
C ASP A 187 -12.05 -12.54 17.89
N THR A 188 -12.44 -13.51 18.74
CA THR A 188 -11.61 -14.68 19.09
C THR A 188 -11.40 -15.64 17.92
N THR A 189 -12.04 -15.42 16.77
CA THR A 189 -11.85 -16.24 15.56
C THR A 189 -10.67 -15.75 14.72
N ARG A 190 -10.12 -14.58 15.04
CA ARG A 190 -8.92 -14.00 14.43
C ARG A 190 -7.73 -14.02 15.39
N PHE A 191 -6.52 -13.87 14.83
CA PHE A 191 -5.30 -13.93 15.65
C PHE A 191 -5.28 -12.87 16.75
N PRO A 192 -4.81 -13.21 17.96
CA PRO A 192 -4.73 -12.26 19.07
C PRO A 192 -3.87 -11.04 18.70
N PRO A 193 -4.04 -9.90 19.40
CA PRO A 193 -3.11 -8.77 19.36
C PRO A 193 -1.66 -9.22 19.47
N ILE A 194 -0.79 -8.69 18.61
CA ILE A 194 0.66 -8.96 18.64
C ILE A 194 1.41 -7.75 19.23
N PRO A 195 2.52 -7.95 19.95
CA PRO A 195 3.37 -6.84 20.37
C PRO A 195 3.84 -6.01 19.17
N GLY A 196 3.83 -4.68 19.30
CA GLY A 196 4.15 -3.75 18.20
C GLY A 196 3.12 -3.69 17.08
N GLU A 197 1.88 -4.15 17.30
CA GLU A 197 0.80 -4.06 16.31
C GLU A 197 0.51 -2.60 15.90
N GLY A 198 0.29 -2.38 14.61
CA GLY A 198 0.11 -1.08 13.97
C GLY A 198 1.40 -0.29 13.76
N ASN A 199 2.55 -0.77 14.24
CA ASN A 199 3.83 -0.07 14.08
C ASN A 199 4.47 -0.36 12.73
N LEU A 200 5.13 0.66 12.19
CA LEU A 200 6.02 0.58 11.05
C LEU A 200 7.45 0.95 11.47
N TYR A 201 8.38 0.02 11.29
CA TYR A 201 9.80 0.23 11.57
C TYR A 201 10.57 0.37 10.25
N LEU A 202 11.21 1.53 10.05
CA LEU A 202 12.06 1.86 8.91
C LEU A 202 13.51 1.98 9.38
N ASN A 203 14.27 0.90 9.24
CA ASN A 203 15.65 0.80 9.68
C ASN A 203 16.61 1.01 8.49
N GLY A 204 17.25 2.17 8.45
CA GLY A 204 18.22 2.54 7.43
C GLY A 204 17.57 3.07 6.16
N GLY A 205 18.34 3.07 5.07
CA GLY A 205 18.00 3.77 3.84
C GLY A 205 16.99 3.04 2.97
N VAL A 206 15.80 2.70 3.49
CA VAL A 206 14.67 2.10 2.74
C VAL A 206 14.07 3.15 1.79
N THR A 207 13.71 2.77 0.57
CA THR A 207 12.98 3.66 -0.35
C THR A 207 11.53 3.22 -0.53
N ILE A 208 10.58 4.14 -0.32
CA ILE A 208 9.15 3.92 -0.55
C ILE A 208 8.63 4.99 -1.51
N LYS A 209 8.03 4.56 -2.61
CA LYS A 209 7.36 5.43 -3.59
C LYS A 209 5.85 5.14 -3.58
N GLY A 210 5.06 6.04 -3.01
CA GLY A 210 3.62 5.89 -2.83
C GLY A 210 3.16 6.17 -1.41
N ASP A 211 1.86 6.04 -1.17
CA ASP A 211 1.23 6.44 0.09
C ASP A 211 1.47 5.41 1.21
N LEU A 212 1.55 5.90 2.45
CA LEU A 212 1.78 5.09 3.65
C LEU A 212 0.63 5.23 4.63
N LYS A 213 0.24 4.10 5.23
CA LYS A 213 -0.72 4.05 6.32
C LYS A 213 -0.13 3.34 7.53
N VAL A 214 -0.22 3.96 8.70
CA VAL A 214 0.35 3.46 9.96
C VAL A 214 -0.65 3.71 11.08
N ASP A 215 -1.24 2.65 11.62
CA ASP A 215 -2.30 2.75 12.64
C ASP A 215 -1.80 3.08 14.04
N ASN A 216 -0.52 2.83 14.30
CA ASN A 216 0.13 3.19 15.55
C ASN A 216 1.37 4.06 15.25
N ASP A 217 2.57 3.67 15.69
CA ASP A 217 3.75 4.52 15.62
C ASP A 217 4.60 4.24 14.37
N LEU A 218 5.22 5.30 13.83
CA LEU A 218 6.27 5.21 12.81
C LEU A 218 7.61 5.39 13.49
N ILE A 219 8.47 4.37 13.41
CA ILE A 219 9.79 4.35 14.02
C ILE A 219 10.84 4.33 12.93
N VAL A 220 11.78 5.27 13.00
CA VAL A 220 12.82 5.46 11.98
C VAL A 220 14.21 5.39 12.60
N SER A 221 15.14 4.68 11.94
CA SER A 221 16.55 4.65 12.33
C SER A 221 17.46 4.94 11.13
N LYS A 222 18.64 5.49 11.40
CA LYS A 222 19.72 5.69 10.42
C LYS A 222 20.62 4.45 10.27
N ARG A 223 20.15 3.29 10.73
CA ARG A 223 20.90 2.04 10.75
C ARG A 223 20.10 0.93 10.10
N GLY A 224 20.71 0.23 9.15
CA GLY A 224 20.18 -1.02 8.64
C GLY A 224 20.41 -2.13 9.67
N ILE A 225 19.42 -2.99 9.91
CA ILE A 225 19.56 -4.10 10.85
C ILE A 225 19.48 -5.42 10.11
N TRP A 226 20.40 -6.34 10.39
CA TRP A 226 20.38 -7.68 9.81
C TRP A 226 20.62 -8.73 10.90
N LYS A 227 20.21 -9.97 10.62
CA LYS A 227 20.37 -11.08 11.56
C LYS A 227 21.48 -12.02 11.09
N SER A 228 22.43 -12.29 11.97
CA SER A 228 23.37 -13.41 11.85
C SER A 228 23.01 -14.48 12.86
N GLY A 229 22.39 -15.56 12.40
CA GLY A 229 21.77 -16.54 13.29
C GLY A 229 20.71 -15.89 14.19
N SER A 230 20.92 -15.93 15.51
CA SER A 230 20.02 -15.33 16.50
C SER A 230 20.39 -13.88 16.88
N THR A 231 21.43 -13.31 16.28
CA THR A 231 21.99 -12.02 16.70
C THR A 231 21.61 -10.94 15.71
N ALA A 232 21.00 -9.86 16.20
CA ALA A 232 20.79 -8.65 15.42
C ALA A 232 22.08 -7.81 15.40
N ILE A 233 22.42 -7.30 14.22
CA ILE A 233 23.60 -6.48 13.96
C ILE A 233 23.14 -5.22 13.23
N SER A 234 23.66 -4.07 13.65
CA SER A 234 23.37 -2.78 13.01
C SER A 234 24.53 -2.33 12.15
N GLU A 235 24.21 -1.90 10.94
CA GLU A 235 25.12 -1.23 10.01
C GLU A 235 24.76 0.25 9.88
N GLU A 236 25.77 1.11 9.74
CA GLU A 236 25.54 2.53 9.46
C GLU A 236 24.86 2.70 8.09
N SER A 237 23.83 3.53 8.06
CA SER A 237 23.10 3.83 6.83
C SER A 237 22.55 5.26 6.86
N LEU A 238 21.54 5.51 6.03
CA LEU A 238 20.85 6.78 5.88
C LEU A 238 19.43 6.66 6.40
N TYR A 239 18.73 7.78 6.48
CA TYR A 239 17.30 7.78 6.74
C TYR A 239 16.51 7.19 5.55
N PRO A 240 15.28 6.71 5.77
CA PRO A 240 14.42 6.26 4.70
C PRO A 240 14.05 7.41 3.75
N GLU A 241 13.87 7.07 2.48
CA GLU A 241 13.40 7.96 1.43
C GLU A 241 11.92 7.66 1.16
N ILE A 242 11.06 8.67 1.29
CA ILE A 242 9.63 8.53 1.06
C ILE A 242 9.19 9.60 0.06
N SER A 243 8.67 9.18 -1.09
CA SER A 243 8.23 10.09 -2.16
C SER A 243 6.93 9.60 -2.81
N GLY A 244 6.25 10.45 -3.57
CA GLY A 244 5.12 10.01 -4.39
C GLY A 244 5.57 9.17 -5.58
N VAL A 245 4.64 8.42 -6.18
CA VAL A 245 4.90 7.64 -7.40
C VAL A 245 5.28 8.58 -8.56
N ASP A 246 4.59 9.72 -8.65
CA ASP A 246 4.91 10.79 -9.58
C ASP A 246 5.84 11.82 -8.92
N SER A 247 6.93 12.19 -9.61
CA SER A 247 7.95 13.15 -9.16
C SER A 247 7.42 14.56 -8.81
N ARG A 248 6.14 14.82 -9.09
CA ARG A 248 5.46 16.10 -8.84
C ARG A 248 4.68 16.16 -7.53
N ASN A 249 4.42 15.02 -6.89
CA ASN A 249 3.61 14.94 -5.67
C ASN A 249 4.39 14.28 -4.52
N ASN A 250 4.28 14.84 -3.33
CA ASN A 250 4.71 14.15 -2.10
C ASN A 250 3.71 13.03 -1.80
N SER A 251 4.21 11.89 -1.35
CA SER A 251 3.35 10.82 -0.83
C SER A 251 2.57 11.28 0.41
N LYS A 252 1.43 10.63 0.66
CA LYS A 252 0.60 10.87 1.84
C LYS A 252 0.99 9.91 2.95
N LEU A 253 1.02 10.43 4.18
CA LEU A 253 1.23 9.65 5.40
C LEU A 253 -0.01 9.75 6.30
N PHE A 254 -0.70 8.62 6.44
CA PHE A 254 -1.82 8.44 7.36
C PHE A 254 -1.29 7.84 8.67
N LEU A 255 -0.89 8.67 9.61
CA LEU A 255 -0.27 8.25 10.88
C LEU A 255 -1.24 8.41 12.05
N GLY A 256 -1.60 7.29 12.68
CA GLY A 256 -2.50 7.24 13.85
C GLY A 256 -1.82 7.53 15.18
N GLY A 257 -0.52 7.21 15.30
CA GLY A 257 0.29 7.44 16.50
C GLY A 257 1.35 8.52 16.30
N ASN A 258 2.57 8.25 16.75
CA ASN A 258 3.66 9.22 16.81
C ASN A 258 4.82 8.82 15.88
N LEU A 259 5.70 9.79 15.64
CA LEU A 259 6.94 9.58 14.92
C LEU A 259 8.11 9.53 15.91
N TYR A 260 8.90 8.46 15.84
CA TYR A 260 10.06 8.24 16.69
C TYR A 260 11.33 8.04 15.89
N HIS A 261 12.43 8.57 16.40
CA HIS A 261 13.77 8.22 15.98
C HIS A 261 14.38 7.22 16.96
N PHE A 262 14.79 6.06 16.48
CA PHE A 262 15.51 5.06 17.27
C PHE A 262 17.03 5.25 17.14
N THR A 263 17.68 5.54 18.27
CA THR A 263 19.10 5.94 18.33
C THR A 263 20.03 4.81 18.75
N HIS A 264 19.49 3.74 19.36
CA HIS A 264 20.27 2.67 19.96
C HIS A 264 20.75 1.63 18.92
N PRO A 265 21.99 1.13 18.98
CA PRO A 265 22.44 0.05 18.08
C PRO A 265 21.91 -1.32 18.55
N ALA A 266 21.76 -2.27 17.62
CA ALA A 266 21.21 -3.59 17.90
C ALA A 266 22.20 -4.66 18.38
N ARG A 267 23.52 -4.39 18.55
CA ARG A 267 24.54 -5.43 18.81
C ARG A 267 24.28 -6.18 20.13
N THR A 268 23.76 -7.41 20.02
CA THR A 268 23.51 -8.32 21.15
C THR A 268 24.31 -9.62 21.02
N LYS A 269 25.50 -9.67 21.65
CA LYS A 269 26.08 -10.87 22.32
C LYS A 269 27.45 -10.62 22.99
N GLU A 270 28.08 -9.45 22.80
CA GLU A 270 29.40 -9.15 23.39
C GLU A 270 29.45 -7.99 24.41
N ASN A 271 28.33 -7.30 24.67
CA ASN A 271 28.27 -6.33 25.77
C ASN A 271 27.48 -6.93 26.93
N TRP A 272 28.19 -7.40 27.95
CA TRP A 272 27.67 -8.20 29.06
C TRP A 272 26.71 -7.48 30.02
N ASN A 273 26.19 -6.28 29.68
CA ASN A 273 25.45 -5.44 30.62
C ASN A 273 24.45 -4.45 29.98
N TYR A 274 23.47 -4.89 29.19
CA TYR A 274 22.28 -4.04 28.88
C TYR A 274 20.96 -4.80 28.78
N LYS A 275 19.91 -4.14 29.28
CA LYS A 275 18.52 -4.62 29.46
C LYS A 275 17.63 -4.59 28.20
N PHE A 276 18.09 -4.04 27.09
CA PHE A 276 17.26 -3.77 25.89
C PHE A 276 17.69 -4.62 24.70
N THR A 277 16.77 -5.40 24.14
CA THR A 277 17.02 -6.37 23.06
C THR A 277 16.38 -5.96 21.74
N TYR A 278 16.75 -6.64 20.64
CA TYR A 278 16.09 -6.45 19.35
C TYR A 278 14.59 -6.80 19.40
N ASP A 279 14.22 -7.82 20.17
CA ASP A 279 12.82 -8.19 20.35
C ASP A 279 12.07 -7.09 21.12
N ASP A 280 12.68 -6.49 22.15
CA ASP A 280 12.09 -5.33 22.84
C ASP A 280 11.86 -4.15 21.88
N TYR A 281 12.82 -3.90 20.98
CA TYR A 281 12.71 -2.88 19.93
C TYR A 281 11.50 -3.11 19.01
N ILE A 282 11.39 -4.29 18.40
CA ILE A 282 10.31 -4.59 17.43
C ILE A 282 8.97 -4.91 18.10
N ASP A 283 8.95 -5.19 19.39
CA ASP A 283 7.72 -5.30 20.18
C ASP A 283 7.22 -3.93 20.64
N GLY A 284 8.01 -2.88 20.43
CA GLY A 284 7.68 -1.51 20.83
C GLY A 284 7.70 -1.33 22.35
N LYS A 285 8.43 -2.19 23.07
CA LYS A 285 8.64 -2.02 24.50
C LYS A 285 9.47 -0.76 24.72
N ASP A 286 9.14 -0.02 25.77
CA ASP A 286 9.87 1.19 26.14
C ASP A 286 9.93 2.28 25.06
N ILE A 287 8.96 2.35 24.12
CA ILE A 287 8.92 3.40 23.08
C ILE A 287 8.87 4.83 23.66
N GLY A 288 8.46 4.98 24.92
CA GLY A 288 8.52 6.24 25.68
C GLY A 288 9.86 6.53 26.36
N ASN A 289 10.83 5.62 26.32
CA ASN A 289 12.12 5.77 26.97
C ASN A 289 13.07 6.61 26.11
N THR A 290 13.39 7.80 26.63
CA THR A 290 14.24 8.79 25.95
C THR A 290 15.70 8.37 25.78
N SER A 291 16.14 7.30 26.46
CA SER A 291 17.47 6.72 26.24
C SER A 291 17.58 5.96 24.92
N TYR A 292 16.46 5.51 24.36
CA TYR A 292 16.43 4.69 23.14
C TYR A 292 15.67 5.37 22.00
N TYR A 293 14.68 6.20 22.33
CA TYR A 293 13.80 6.84 21.36
C TYR A 293 13.70 8.34 21.57
N SER A 294 13.72 9.08 20.46
CA SER A 294 13.42 10.51 20.45
C SER A 294 12.11 10.72 19.70
N LYS A 295 11.11 11.32 20.35
CA LYS A 295 9.82 11.67 19.72
C LYS A 295 9.96 12.95 18.90
N TYR A 296 9.45 12.96 17.67
CA TYR A 296 9.51 14.12 16.77
C TYR A 296 8.12 14.63 16.41
N THR A 297 7.99 15.96 16.40
CA THR A 297 6.82 16.69 15.89
C THR A 297 7.08 17.24 14.49
N ASP A 298 8.31 17.66 14.19
CA ASP A 298 8.78 18.02 12.84
C ASP A 298 9.56 16.85 12.24
N ASP A 299 9.03 16.34 11.14
CA ASP A 299 9.39 15.11 10.48
C ASP A 299 10.43 15.28 9.36
N THR A 300 10.77 16.52 9.00
CA THR A 300 11.75 16.85 7.94
C THR A 300 13.10 16.15 8.12
N LYS A 301 13.63 16.10 9.35
CA LYS A 301 14.98 15.57 9.64
C LYS A 301 15.07 14.05 9.68
N LEU A 302 13.95 13.33 9.57
CA LEU A 302 13.91 11.87 9.67
C LEU A 302 13.78 11.18 8.31
N PHE A 303 13.90 11.94 7.22
CA PHE A 303 13.84 11.41 5.87
C PHE A 303 15.07 11.82 5.06
N PHE A 304 15.45 10.96 4.12
CA PHE A 304 16.55 11.22 3.21
C PHE A 304 16.28 12.49 2.39
N ASN A 305 17.31 13.32 2.21
CA ASN A 305 17.25 14.63 1.55
C ASN A 305 16.20 15.60 2.15
N GLU A 306 15.73 15.35 3.37
CA GLU A 306 14.72 16.16 4.05
C GLU A 306 13.39 16.27 3.30
N ILE A 307 13.11 15.32 2.40
CA ILE A 307 11.84 15.22 1.67
C ILE A 307 10.87 14.43 2.53
N LYS A 308 9.79 15.09 2.98
CA LYS A 308 8.79 14.48 3.85
C LYS A 308 7.46 14.18 3.16
N PRO A 309 6.76 13.11 3.58
CA PRO A 309 5.39 12.88 3.15
C PRO A 309 4.44 13.94 3.72
N LYS A 310 3.34 14.21 3.02
CA LYS A 310 2.25 15.07 3.48
C LYS A 310 1.41 14.31 4.50
N ARG A 311 1.34 14.79 5.74
CA ARG A 311 0.42 14.22 6.74
C ARG A 311 -1.03 14.43 6.34
N VAL A 312 -1.84 13.38 6.51
CA VAL A 312 -3.29 13.39 6.25
C VAL A 312 -4.05 13.04 7.52
N ASN A 313 -5.05 13.86 7.86
CA ASN A 313 -5.81 13.74 9.12
C ASN A 313 -7.03 12.81 9.03
N GLN A 314 -7.34 12.28 7.84
CA GLN A 314 -8.47 11.35 7.65
C GLN A 314 -8.00 9.90 7.82
N PHE A 315 -8.40 9.26 8.92
CA PHE A 315 -8.03 7.87 9.16
C PHE A 315 -9.03 6.89 8.54
N VAL A 316 -8.51 5.87 7.86
CA VAL A 316 -9.30 4.83 7.18
C VAL A 316 -9.15 3.53 7.96
N ASP A 317 -10.24 2.78 8.12
CA ASP A 317 -10.18 1.51 8.81
C ASP A 317 -9.87 0.36 7.83
N ILE A 318 -8.93 -0.51 8.20
CA ILE A 318 -8.60 -1.70 7.42
C ILE A 318 -9.41 -2.87 7.98
N LYS A 319 -10.28 -3.44 7.15
CA LYS A 319 -10.98 -4.70 7.45
C LYS A 319 -10.05 -5.88 7.11
N PRO A 320 -9.94 -6.90 7.99
CA PRO A 320 -9.17 -8.10 7.66
C PRO A 320 -9.81 -8.89 6.51
N ILE A 321 -8.99 -9.68 5.83
CA ILE A 321 -9.40 -10.50 4.69
C ILE A 321 -10.26 -11.67 5.17
N ASP A 322 -11.36 -11.97 4.47
CA ASP A 322 -12.22 -13.11 4.80
C ASP A 322 -11.71 -14.41 4.15
N PHE A 323 -10.71 -15.03 4.77
CA PHE A 323 -10.17 -16.32 4.30
C PHE A 323 -11.23 -17.45 4.28
N THR A 324 -12.24 -17.39 5.16
CA THR A 324 -13.24 -18.46 5.27
C THR A 324 -14.08 -18.52 4.00
N SER A 325 -14.61 -17.40 3.56
CA SER A 325 -15.39 -17.32 2.31
C SER A 325 -14.54 -17.71 1.10
N LYS A 326 -13.28 -17.25 1.04
CA LYS A 326 -12.36 -17.60 -0.07
C LYS A 326 -12.03 -19.09 -0.10
N LYS A 327 -11.91 -19.76 1.05
CA LYS A 327 -11.75 -21.21 1.14
C LYS A 327 -12.98 -21.94 0.62
N VAL A 328 -14.18 -21.58 1.12
CA VAL A 328 -15.44 -22.25 0.76
C VAL A 328 -15.68 -22.20 -0.75
N ALA A 329 -15.31 -21.10 -1.40
CA ALA A 329 -15.48 -20.94 -2.84
C ALA A 329 -14.69 -21.95 -3.69
N ILE A 330 -13.52 -22.42 -3.23
CA ILE A 330 -12.64 -23.30 -4.03
C ILE A 330 -12.45 -24.71 -3.46
N TYR A 331 -12.82 -24.93 -2.20
CA TYR A 331 -12.65 -26.22 -1.54
C TYR A 331 -13.63 -27.27 -2.09
N PHE A 332 -13.11 -28.48 -2.29
CA PHE A 332 -13.89 -29.70 -2.47
C PHE A 332 -13.11 -30.91 -1.94
N ASP A 333 -13.81 -31.99 -1.62
CA ASP A 333 -13.22 -33.22 -1.07
C ASP A 333 -13.01 -34.32 -2.12
N SER A 334 -12.40 -35.42 -1.69
CA SER A 334 -12.14 -36.58 -2.54
C SER A 334 -13.38 -37.41 -2.86
N ASN A 335 -14.53 -37.13 -2.25
CA ASN A 335 -15.79 -37.83 -2.51
C ASN A 335 -16.44 -37.33 -3.81
N ASN A 336 -16.02 -36.18 -4.32
CA ASN A 336 -16.33 -35.74 -5.68
C ASN A 336 -15.57 -36.59 -6.72
N LEU A 337 -16.32 -37.14 -7.68
CA LEU A 337 -16.04 -38.37 -8.44
C LEU A 337 -14.78 -38.39 -9.34
N ASN A 338 -14.01 -37.31 -9.46
CA ASN A 338 -12.90 -37.19 -10.40
C ASN A 338 -11.54 -37.12 -9.69
N SER A 339 -11.04 -38.27 -9.26
CA SER A 339 -9.65 -38.40 -8.80
C SER A 339 -8.70 -38.61 -9.97
N TYR A 340 -7.68 -37.75 -10.08
CA TYR A 340 -6.62 -37.91 -11.07
C TYR A 340 -5.51 -38.78 -10.45
N LYS A 341 -5.28 -39.93 -11.07
CA LYS A 341 -4.48 -41.03 -10.52
C LYS A 341 -3.20 -41.18 -11.34
N ASN A 342 -2.10 -41.43 -10.65
CA ASN A 342 -0.85 -41.81 -11.29
C ASN A 342 -0.48 -43.27 -10.99
N LYS A 343 0.58 -43.77 -11.64
CA LYS A 343 1.14 -45.11 -11.43
C LYS A 343 1.48 -45.36 -9.95
N LEU A 344 1.57 -46.64 -9.61
CA LEU A 344 1.92 -47.09 -8.26
C LEU A 344 3.15 -46.36 -7.73
N ASN A 345 3.01 -45.72 -6.56
CA ASN A 345 4.07 -44.93 -5.90
C ASN A 345 4.68 -43.79 -6.73
N ASP A 346 3.99 -43.30 -7.77
CA ASP A 346 4.41 -42.11 -8.51
C ASP A 346 3.64 -40.88 -8.02
N PHE A 347 4.39 -39.91 -7.47
CA PHE A 347 3.85 -38.68 -6.90
C PHE A 347 3.97 -37.48 -7.86
N LYS A 348 4.54 -37.69 -9.05
CA LYS A 348 4.80 -36.63 -10.04
C LYS A 348 3.76 -36.63 -11.13
N PHE A 349 3.02 -35.54 -11.25
CA PHE A 349 1.97 -35.34 -12.23
C PHE A 349 2.43 -34.31 -13.26
N SER A 350 2.27 -34.63 -14.54
CA SER A 350 2.78 -33.78 -15.61
C SER A 350 1.81 -33.67 -16.75
N ASN A 351 1.75 -32.49 -17.37
CA ASN A 351 0.97 -32.22 -18.57
C ASN A 351 -0.54 -32.50 -18.41
N ILE A 352 -1.10 -32.20 -17.25
CA ILE A 352 -2.52 -32.41 -16.99
C ILE A 352 -3.32 -31.29 -17.66
N VAL A 353 -4.25 -31.66 -18.53
CA VAL A 353 -5.27 -30.75 -19.06
C VAL A 353 -6.63 -31.35 -18.74
N SER A 354 -7.36 -30.74 -17.81
CA SER A 354 -8.67 -31.21 -17.37
C SER A 354 -9.70 -30.09 -17.35
N SER A 355 -10.88 -30.36 -17.89
CA SER A 355 -12.06 -29.47 -17.77
C SER A 355 -12.96 -29.84 -16.59
N SER A 356 -12.72 -30.99 -15.95
CA SER A 356 -13.44 -31.47 -14.78
C SER A 356 -12.59 -31.30 -13.51
N ASP A 357 -13.24 -31.30 -12.35
CA ASP A 357 -12.54 -31.18 -11.07
C ASP A 357 -11.45 -32.24 -10.93
N VAL A 358 -10.30 -31.87 -10.38
CA VAL A 358 -9.16 -32.75 -10.22
C VAL A 358 -8.79 -32.84 -8.75
N TYR A 359 -8.99 -34.01 -8.16
CA TYR A 359 -8.45 -34.35 -6.85
C TYR A 359 -7.25 -35.28 -6.99
N LEU A 360 -6.07 -34.89 -6.49
CA LEU A 360 -4.86 -35.73 -6.62
C LEU A 360 -4.91 -36.94 -5.68
N ALA A 361 -4.57 -38.11 -6.22
CA ALA A 361 -4.47 -39.36 -5.45
C ALA A 361 -3.33 -40.23 -6.00
N THR A 362 -2.63 -40.92 -5.10
CA THR A 362 -1.74 -42.02 -5.50
C THR A 362 -2.38 -43.36 -5.19
N THR A 363 -2.11 -44.35 -6.04
CA THR A 363 -2.49 -45.74 -5.78
C THR A 363 -1.38 -46.43 -5.01
N TYR A 364 -1.77 -47.24 -4.02
CA TYR A 364 -0.88 -48.16 -3.32
C TYR A 364 -1.54 -49.54 -3.19
N VAL A 365 -0.73 -50.58 -3.03
CA VAL A 365 -1.24 -51.94 -2.82
C VAL A 365 -1.40 -52.18 -1.33
N THR A 366 -2.57 -52.70 -0.96
CA THR A 366 -2.83 -53.26 0.37
C THR A 366 -3.09 -54.75 0.26
N ASN A 367 -2.65 -55.49 1.27
CA ASN A 367 -3.03 -56.89 1.45
C ASN A 367 -4.24 -56.91 2.36
N GLU A 368 -5.41 -57.22 1.81
CA GLU A 368 -6.61 -57.43 2.62
C GLU A 368 -6.61 -58.89 3.12
N LYS A 369 -6.82 -59.10 4.43
CA LYS A 369 -6.80 -60.44 5.02
C LYS A 369 -8.09 -61.17 4.65
N VAL A 370 -8.01 -62.16 3.77
CA VAL A 370 -9.11 -63.10 3.51
C VAL A 370 -9.25 -64.13 4.64
N ASP A 371 -8.17 -64.35 5.42
CA ASP A 371 -8.13 -65.17 6.63
C ASP A 371 -7.19 -64.54 7.70
N SER A 372 -7.55 -64.74 8.98
CA SER A 372 -6.80 -64.41 10.20
C SER A 372 -5.27 -64.62 10.20
N LYS A 373 -4.71 -65.49 9.33
CA LYS A 373 -3.27 -65.84 9.32
C LYS A 373 -2.50 -65.52 8.03
N CYS A 374 -3.09 -64.96 6.96
CA CYS A 374 -2.45 -64.67 5.64
C CYS A 374 -1.39 -65.71 5.23
N LYS A 375 -1.75 -67.01 5.24
CA LYS A 375 -0.79 -68.10 4.98
C LYS A 375 -0.84 -68.69 3.58
N LYS A 376 -1.91 -68.49 2.79
CA LYS A 376 -1.99 -69.04 1.42
C LYS A 376 -2.72 -68.19 0.36
N ASN A 377 -3.73 -67.38 0.72
CA ASN A 377 -4.49 -66.57 -0.24
C ASN A 377 -4.64 -65.12 0.28
N CYS A 378 -3.80 -64.20 -0.19
CA CYS A 378 -3.96 -62.78 0.10
C CYS A 378 -4.36 -62.10 -1.25
N GLU A 379 -5.54 -61.48 -1.31
CA GLU A 379 -5.95 -60.70 -2.49
C GLU A 379 -5.29 -59.33 -2.45
N MET A 380 -4.69 -58.93 -3.57
CA MET A 380 -4.11 -57.60 -3.72
C MET A 380 -5.23 -56.60 -4.02
N LYS A 381 -5.45 -55.64 -3.12
CA LYS A 381 -6.42 -54.57 -3.31
C LYS A 381 -5.71 -53.24 -3.54
N VAL A 382 -6.09 -52.57 -4.62
CA VAL A 382 -5.62 -51.20 -4.90
C VAL A 382 -6.37 -50.23 -4.00
N ALA A 383 -5.64 -49.50 -3.17
CA ALA A 383 -6.15 -48.45 -2.30
C ALA A 383 -5.62 -47.08 -2.76
N TYR A 384 -6.29 -46.01 -2.33
CA TYR A 384 -5.96 -44.63 -2.70
C TYR A 384 -5.47 -43.84 -1.49
N LYS A 385 -4.37 -43.11 -1.66
CA LYS A 385 -3.86 -42.18 -0.65
C LYS A 385 -3.89 -40.77 -1.22
N TYR A 386 -4.59 -39.90 -0.51
CA TYR A 386 -4.88 -38.51 -0.89
C TYR A 386 -3.97 -37.49 -0.18
N ASP A 387 -3.32 -37.92 0.91
CA ASP A 387 -2.40 -37.12 1.70
C ASP A 387 -0.96 -37.61 1.47
N ASN A 388 -0.29 -36.98 0.50
CA ASN A 388 1.11 -37.23 0.13
C ASN A 388 1.78 -35.93 -0.32
N ASP A 389 3.08 -36.03 -0.61
CA ASP A 389 3.87 -34.99 -1.24
C ASP A 389 3.77 -35.09 -2.77
N TYR A 390 2.91 -34.27 -3.37
CA TYR A 390 2.68 -34.26 -4.81
C TYR A 390 3.60 -33.27 -5.53
N VAL A 391 4.00 -33.60 -6.75
CA VAL A 391 4.81 -32.72 -7.61
C VAL A 391 4.06 -32.46 -8.92
N LEU A 392 3.86 -31.19 -9.30
CA LEU A 392 3.44 -30.81 -10.65
C LEU A 392 4.65 -30.44 -11.50
N SER A 393 4.68 -30.97 -12.73
CA SER A 393 5.68 -30.61 -13.76
C SER A 393 5.04 -30.39 -15.14
N GLY A 394 5.81 -29.94 -16.12
CA GLY A 394 5.32 -29.71 -17.49
C GLY A 394 4.30 -28.56 -17.56
N THR A 395 3.33 -28.67 -18.46
CA THR A 395 2.29 -27.63 -18.65
C THR A 395 0.92 -28.14 -18.19
N ASN A 396 0.39 -27.55 -17.11
CA ASN A 396 -0.88 -27.99 -16.49
C ASN A 396 -1.99 -26.95 -16.62
N ILE A 397 -3.20 -27.38 -16.96
CA ILE A 397 -4.39 -26.54 -17.11
C ILE A 397 -5.58 -27.24 -16.44
N PHE A 398 -6.15 -26.58 -15.43
CA PHE A 398 -7.32 -27.06 -14.70
C PHE A 398 -8.49 -26.08 -14.90
N GLY A 399 -9.63 -26.62 -15.32
CA GLY A 399 -10.85 -25.86 -15.60
C GLY A 399 -10.83 -25.14 -16.94
N LYS A 400 -11.99 -24.60 -17.32
CA LYS A 400 -12.15 -23.77 -18.52
C LYS A 400 -12.25 -22.30 -18.11
N PRO A 401 -11.59 -21.36 -18.84
CA PRO A 401 -11.59 -19.94 -18.51
C PRO A 401 -12.99 -19.33 -18.39
N ASP A 402 -13.95 -19.79 -19.20
CA ASP A 402 -15.27 -19.17 -19.32
C ASP A 402 -16.38 -19.93 -18.59
N ILE A 403 -16.06 -21.01 -17.86
CA ILE A 403 -17.06 -21.84 -17.16
C ILE A 403 -16.77 -21.82 -15.66
N LYS A 404 -17.52 -20.98 -14.96
CA LYS A 404 -17.51 -20.90 -13.50
C LYS A 404 -17.85 -22.27 -12.87
N ASN A 405 -17.25 -22.55 -11.72
CA ASN A 405 -17.50 -23.77 -10.93
C ASN A 405 -17.22 -25.09 -11.68
N SER A 406 -16.31 -25.10 -12.66
CA SER A 406 -15.90 -26.33 -13.36
C SER A 406 -14.38 -26.52 -13.40
N GLY A 407 -13.88 -27.67 -12.99
CA GLY A 407 -12.44 -27.95 -13.07
C GLY A 407 -11.60 -27.24 -12.02
N LYS A 408 -12.08 -27.29 -10.78
CA LYS A 408 -11.30 -26.93 -9.58
C LYS A 408 -10.18 -27.96 -9.38
N PHE A 409 -9.08 -27.55 -8.75
CA PHE A 409 -8.00 -28.45 -8.34
C PHE A 409 -7.97 -28.63 -6.82
N ALA A 410 -7.75 -29.83 -6.31
CA ALA A 410 -7.55 -30.06 -4.89
C ALA A 410 -6.56 -31.18 -4.57
N THR A 411 -5.90 -31.05 -3.43
CA THR A 411 -5.15 -32.12 -2.75
C THR A 411 -5.27 -31.95 -1.23
N SER A 412 -5.32 -33.05 -0.48
CA SER A 412 -5.22 -32.99 0.99
C SER A 412 -3.78 -32.87 1.50
N GLY A 413 -2.79 -33.27 0.68
CA GLY A 413 -1.38 -33.28 1.06
C GLY A 413 -0.60 -32.03 0.64
N ASN A 414 0.73 -32.17 0.59
CA ASN A 414 1.63 -31.11 0.15
C ASN A 414 1.71 -31.06 -1.37
N LEU A 415 1.97 -29.89 -1.93
CA LEU A 415 2.13 -29.66 -3.37
C LEU A 415 3.45 -28.95 -3.64
N SER A 416 4.25 -29.48 -4.55
CA SER A 416 5.43 -28.81 -5.09
C SER A 416 5.21 -28.52 -6.58
N ILE A 417 5.30 -27.26 -6.98
CA ILE A 417 5.19 -26.83 -8.36
C ILE A 417 6.59 -26.56 -8.89
N SER A 418 7.04 -27.43 -9.79
CA SER A 418 8.25 -27.30 -10.60
C SER A 418 7.88 -27.58 -12.06
N ALA A 419 6.90 -26.81 -12.51
CA ALA A 419 6.24 -26.93 -13.80
C ALA A 419 6.62 -25.76 -14.71
N GLU A 420 6.62 -25.96 -16.03
CA GLU A 420 6.81 -24.87 -16.99
C GLU A 420 5.68 -23.86 -16.84
N SER A 421 4.43 -24.34 -16.77
CA SER A 421 3.27 -23.51 -16.49
C SER A 421 2.17 -24.29 -15.78
N THR A 422 1.40 -23.63 -14.91
CA THR A 422 0.23 -24.19 -14.24
C THR A 422 -0.87 -23.14 -14.14
N THR A 423 -2.04 -23.43 -14.70
CA THR A 423 -3.21 -22.54 -14.69
C THR A 423 -4.36 -23.19 -13.95
N PHE A 424 -4.87 -22.50 -12.92
CA PHE A 424 -6.04 -22.89 -12.14
C PHE A 424 -7.21 -21.94 -12.44
N ASN A 425 -7.97 -22.21 -13.51
CA ASN A 425 -9.02 -21.30 -13.97
C ASN A 425 -10.15 -21.10 -12.94
N ASN A 426 -10.45 -22.13 -12.14
CA ASN A 426 -11.53 -22.11 -11.14
C ASN A 426 -11.04 -22.32 -9.70
N GLY A 427 -9.74 -22.11 -9.47
CA GLY A 427 -9.14 -22.19 -8.15
C GLY A 427 -8.52 -23.54 -7.79
N ALA A 428 -7.60 -23.49 -6.83
CA ALA A 428 -6.85 -24.63 -6.32
C ALA A 428 -6.84 -24.66 -4.79
N TYR A 429 -7.16 -25.80 -4.19
CA TYR A 429 -7.02 -26.03 -2.76
C TYR A 429 -5.86 -26.97 -2.44
N VAL A 430 -4.95 -26.53 -1.58
CA VAL A 430 -3.82 -27.32 -1.08
C VAL A 430 -3.99 -27.51 0.43
N GLY A 431 -4.27 -28.75 0.84
CA GLY A 431 -4.50 -29.11 2.24
C GLY A 431 -3.25 -29.12 3.12
N GLY A 432 -2.07 -29.25 2.51
CA GLY A 432 -0.76 -29.14 3.16
C GLY A 432 0.00 -27.87 2.77
N ASN A 433 1.32 -27.97 2.69
CA ASN A 433 2.24 -26.91 2.27
C ASN A 433 2.33 -26.81 0.74
N LEU A 434 2.59 -25.60 0.26
CA LEU A 434 2.89 -25.32 -1.15
C LEU A 434 4.35 -24.88 -1.30
N ASN A 435 5.10 -25.58 -2.16
CA ASN A 435 6.46 -25.22 -2.55
C ASN A 435 6.52 -24.84 -4.03
N ILE A 436 7.17 -23.74 -4.38
CA ILE A 436 7.35 -23.28 -5.76
C ILE A 436 8.85 -23.09 -6.02
N THR A 437 9.35 -23.74 -7.08
CA THR A 437 10.79 -23.77 -7.42
C THR A 437 11.02 -23.79 -8.93
N GLY A 438 12.18 -23.31 -9.37
CA GLY A 438 12.58 -23.31 -10.78
C GLY A 438 11.90 -22.23 -11.61
N ASN A 439 12.00 -22.34 -12.94
CA ASN A 439 11.34 -21.43 -13.86
C ASN A 439 9.89 -21.89 -14.07
N THR A 440 8.93 -21.11 -13.60
CA THR A 440 7.51 -21.52 -13.62
C THR A 440 6.58 -20.35 -13.85
N ALA A 441 5.48 -20.59 -14.57
CA ALA A 441 4.38 -19.64 -14.70
C ALA A 441 3.15 -20.14 -13.94
N ILE A 442 2.54 -19.32 -13.09
CA ILE A 442 1.34 -19.69 -12.31
C ILE A 442 0.22 -18.68 -12.53
N LYS A 443 -0.98 -19.19 -12.80
CA LYS A 443 -2.21 -18.42 -12.97
C LYS A 443 -3.35 -18.91 -12.09
N GLY A 444 -4.17 -17.97 -11.63
CA GLY A 444 -5.42 -18.25 -10.93
C GLY A 444 -5.30 -18.17 -9.40
N ILE A 445 -6.30 -18.69 -8.71
CA ILE A 445 -6.40 -18.57 -7.25
C ILE A 445 -5.97 -19.86 -6.58
N ILE A 446 -5.16 -19.73 -5.52
CA ILE A 446 -4.72 -20.88 -4.73
C ILE A 446 -4.97 -20.60 -3.25
N TYR A 447 -5.66 -21.50 -2.58
CA TYR A 447 -5.75 -21.55 -1.12
C TYR A 447 -4.80 -22.61 -0.59
N VAL A 448 -3.96 -22.25 0.37
CA VAL A 448 -2.97 -23.11 1.01
C VAL A 448 -3.27 -23.14 2.51
N LYS A 449 -3.66 -24.31 3.02
CA LYS A 449 -3.90 -24.49 4.45
C LYS A 449 -2.60 -24.54 5.27
N GLY A 450 -1.50 -24.97 4.66
CA GLY A 450 -0.17 -24.98 5.28
C GLY A 450 0.63 -23.71 5.00
N ASN A 451 1.96 -23.87 4.96
CA ASN A 451 2.93 -22.82 4.64
C ASN A 451 3.15 -22.72 3.13
N LEU A 452 3.58 -21.54 2.68
CA LEU A 452 4.03 -21.29 1.32
C LEU A 452 5.54 -21.01 1.30
N THR A 453 6.28 -21.77 0.49
CA THR A 453 7.70 -21.54 0.24
C THR A 453 7.95 -21.29 -1.24
N ILE A 454 8.50 -20.12 -1.58
CA ILE A 454 8.99 -19.81 -2.93
C ILE A 454 10.52 -19.71 -2.83
N THR A 455 11.22 -20.67 -3.42
CA THR A 455 12.67 -20.76 -3.29
C THR A 455 13.36 -21.18 -4.57
N ASN A 456 14.48 -20.53 -4.91
CA ASN A 456 15.20 -20.77 -6.17
C ASN A 456 14.24 -20.73 -7.38
N ALA A 457 13.32 -19.76 -7.40
CA ALA A 457 12.28 -19.66 -8.40
C ALA A 457 12.43 -18.41 -9.26
N ASN A 458 12.22 -18.56 -10.57
CA ASN A 458 11.89 -17.45 -11.46
C ASN A 458 10.41 -17.61 -11.82
N LEU A 459 9.55 -16.91 -11.09
CA LEU A 459 8.10 -17.10 -11.12
C LEU A 459 7.46 -16.00 -11.96
N ASP A 460 6.82 -16.38 -13.06
CA ASP A 460 5.88 -15.52 -13.78
C ASP A 460 4.47 -15.72 -13.19
N SER A 461 3.82 -14.64 -12.76
CA SER A 461 2.57 -14.72 -12.01
C SER A 461 1.43 -13.87 -12.57
N ASP A 462 0.22 -14.43 -12.49
CA ASP A 462 -1.05 -13.71 -12.52
C ASP A 462 -2.01 -14.45 -11.57
N ALA A 463 -1.78 -14.29 -10.27
CA ALA A 463 -2.31 -15.19 -9.26
C ALA A 463 -2.58 -14.51 -7.91
N ILE A 464 -3.57 -15.04 -7.18
CA ILE A 464 -3.84 -14.69 -5.78
C ILE A 464 -3.68 -15.93 -4.91
N PHE A 465 -2.82 -15.84 -3.91
CA PHE A 465 -2.60 -16.90 -2.92
C PHE A 465 -3.21 -16.49 -1.58
N TYR A 466 -4.07 -17.34 -1.04
CA TYR A 466 -4.59 -17.27 0.33
C TYR A 466 -3.89 -18.35 1.16
N VAL A 467 -3.08 -17.95 2.14
CA VAL A 467 -2.21 -18.85 2.91
C VAL A 467 -2.56 -18.77 4.40
N ASP A 468 -2.94 -19.89 5.01
CA ASP A 468 -3.20 -19.95 6.45
C ASP A 468 -1.89 -19.93 7.28
N GLY A 469 -0.81 -20.47 6.73
CA GLY A 469 0.51 -20.52 7.37
C GLY A 469 1.44 -19.35 7.02
N THR A 470 2.72 -19.55 7.31
CA THR A 470 3.81 -18.59 7.05
C THR A 470 4.24 -18.64 5.58
N VAL A 471 4.64 -17.48 5.05
CA VAL A 471 5.20 -17.35 3.69
C VAL A 471 6.69 -17.05 3.77
N THR A 472 7.50 -17.84 3.06
CA THR A 472 8.94 -17.64 2.96
C THR A 472 9.35 -17.52 1.49
N ILE A 473 10.02 -16.41 1.15
CA ILE A 473 10.51 -16.14 -0.22
C ILE A 473 12.00 -15.86 -0.18
N THR A 474 12.78 -16.74 -0.82
CA THR A 474 14.25 -16.68 -0.82
C THR A 474 14.83 -17.02 -2.18
N LYS A 475 15.95 -16.41 -2.56
CA LYS A 475 16.67 -16.72 -3.81
C LYS A 475 15.75 -16.77 -5.05
N SER A 476 14.77 -15.89 -5.13
CA SER A 476 13.73 -15.92 -6.16
C SER A 476 13.51 -14.57 -6.81
N VAL A 477 12.93 -14.57 -8.01
CA VAL A 477 12.40 -13.41 -8.76
C VAL A 477 10.93 -13.67 -9.08
N ILE A 478 10.08 -12.65 -8.98
CA ILE A 478 8.64 -12.77 -9.19
C ILE A 478 8.21 -11.72 -10.21
N ALA A 479 8.12 -12.12 -11.47
CA ALA A 479 7.63 -11.29 -12.54
C ALA A 479 6.12 -11.47 -12.76
N GLY A 480 5.53 -10.56 -13.51
CA GLY A 480 4.14 -10.64 -13.93
C GLY A 480 4.02 -11.26 -15.32
N ILE A 481 2.99 -12.08 -15.54
CA ILE A 481 2.75 -12.68 -16.86
C ILE A 481 2.38 -11.59 -17.87
N VAL A 482 3.19 -11.44 -18.92
CA VAL A 482 2.93 -10.50 -20.01
C VAL A 482 1.90 -11.09 -20.96
N TYR A 483 0.74 -10.42 -21.06
CA TYR A 483 -0.30 -10.82 -22.01
C TYR A 483 0.05 -10.33 -23.40
N LYS A 484 -0.10 -11.20 -24.41
CA LYS A 484 0.17 -10.88 -25.81
C LYS A 484 -1.12 -10.82 -26.63
N ASP A 485 -1.11 -10.02 -27.69
CA ASP A 485 -2.21 -9.90 -28.63
C ASP A 485 -2.13 -10.98 -29.72
N ALA A 486 -3.07 -10.96 -30.68
CA ALA A 486 -3.09 -11.93 -31.77
C ALA A 486 -1.84 -11.86 -32.68
N SER A 487 -1.11 -10.75 -32.64
CA SER A 487 0.14 -10.52 -33.37
C SER A 487 1.37 -10.91 -32.55
N ASN A 488 1.19 -11.53 -31.38
CA ASN A 488 2.25 -11.89 -30.42
C ASN A 488 2.99 -10.69 -29.80
N GLU A 489 2.47 -9.47 -29.97
CA GLU A 489 2.99 -8.27 -29.32
C GLU A 489 2.38 -8.14 -27.92
N PRO A 490 3.10 -7.58 -26.93
CA PRO A 490 2.52 -7.31 -25.62
C PRO A 490 1.22 -6.51 -25.77
N LYS A 491 0.09 -7.05 -25.29
CA LYS A 491 -1.17 -6.31 -25.18
C LYS A 491 -0.86 -5.05 -24.38
N LYS A 492 -1.13 -3.90 -24.99
CA LYS A 492 -0.95 -2.60 -24.35
C LYS A 492 -1.66 -2.63 -22.99
N ASN A 493 -0.89 -2.42 -21.91
CA ASN A 493 -1.36 -2.28 -20.53
C ASN A 493 -1.93 -3.54 -19.86
N ARG A 494 -1.41 -4.76 -20.09
CA ARG A 494 -1.73 -5.88 -19.18
C ARG A 494 -0.54 -6.79 -18.88
N ILE A 495 -0.05 -6.68 -17.66
CA ILE A 495 0.94 -7.56 -17.07
C ILE A 495 0.35 -8.08 -15.75
N GLY A 496 0.34 -9.40 -15.56
CA GLY A 496 -0.16 -10.03 -14.33
C GLY A 496 0.65 -9.61 -13.10
N SER A 497 0.19 -10.01 -11.91
CA SER A 497 0.91 -9.80 -10.66
C SER A 497 0.66 -10.95 -9.69
N LEU A 498 1.50 -11.07 -8.67
CA LEU A 498 1.25 -11.98 -7.55
C LEU A 498 0.65 -11.21 -6.37
N ILE A 499 -0.47 -11.67 -5.83
CA ILE A 499 -1.02 -11.16 -4.57
C ILE A 499 -0.98 -12.30 -3.56
N ILE A 500 -0.35 -12.09 -2.40
CA ILE A 500 -0.34 -13.09 -1.32
C ILE A 500 -1.00 -12.50 -0.08
N PHE A 501 -2.10 -13.11 0.33
CA PHE A 501 -2.72 -12.88 1.63
C PHE A 501 -2.32 -14.02 2.56
N SER A 502 -1.63 -13.71 3.66
CA SER A 502 -1.20 -14.69 4.66
C SER A 502 -1.78 -14.38 6.03
N LYS A 503 -2.25 -15.42 6.71
CA LYS A 503 -2.56 -15.39 8.15
C LYS A 503 -1.31 -15.48 9.03
N GLY A 504 -0.22 -16.00 8.49
CA GLY A 504 1.08 -16.15 9.14
C GLY A 504 2.01 -14.96 8.90
N ASP A 505 3.27 -15.13 9.31
CA ASP A 505 4.32 -14.15 9.02
C ASP A 505 4.71 -14.21 7.54
N ILE A 506 5.20 -13.09 6.99
CA ILE A 506 5.83 -13.06 5.67
C ILE A 506 7.30 -12.68 5.82
N LYS A 507 8.19 -13.54 5.33
CA LYS A 507 9.65 -13.36 5.38
C LYS A 507 10.23 -13.33 3.98
N LEU A 508 10.90 -12.22 3.65
CA LEU A 508 11.66 -12.02 2.42
C LEU A 508 13.13 -11.78 2.77
N SER A 509 13.99 -12.72 2.37
CA SER A 509 15.44 -12.65 2.64
C SER A 509 16.25 -13.38 1.57
N ASN A 510 17.50 -12.98 1.40
CA ASN A 510 18.48 -13.63 0.52
C ASN A 510 18.02 -13.68 -0.96
N ASN A 511 17.30 -12.65 -1.40
CA ASN A 511 16.95 -12.44 -2.81
C ASN A 511 17.95 -11.46 -3.41
N SER A 512 18.65 -11.84 -4.48
CA SER A 512 19.81 -11.09 -4.98
C SER A 512 20.83 -10.78 -3.86
N GLU A 513 21.11 -11.78 -3.01
CA GLU A 513 22.02 -11.62 -1.86
C GLU A 513 23.41 -11.17 -2.33
N TYR A 514 23.86 -10.01 -1.83
CA TYR A 514 25.10 -9.32 -2.21
C TYR A 514 25.24 -8.96 -3.69
N GLN A 515 24.17 -9.11 -4.49
CA GLN A 515 24.19 -8.73 -5.89
C GLN A 515 23.85 -7.24 -6.03
N SER A 516 24.42 -6.59 -7.05
CA SER A 516 24.10 -5.20 -7.42
C SER A 516 22.79 -5.11 -8.21
N THR A 517 22.41 -6.18 -8.93
CA THR A 517 21.11 -6.28 -9.61
C THR A 517 20.03 -6.75 -8.66
N ALA A 518 19.00 -5.94 -8.49
CA ALA A 518 17.88 -6.25 -7.61
C ALA A 518 17.00 -7.38 -8.16
N SER A 519 16.42 -8.17 -7.25
CA SER A 519 15.29 -9.03 -7.55
C SER A 519 14.04 -8.16 -7.64
N ASP A 520 13.48 -8.04 -8.84
CA ASP A 520 12.28 -7.25 -9.11
C ASP A 520 11.02 -8.10 -8.94
N PHE A 521 10.18 -7.72 -7.98
CA PHE A 521 8.95 -8.40 -7.61
C PHE A 521 7.74 -7.58 -8.03
N LYS A 522 6.98 -8.08 -9.00
CA LYS A 522 5.64 -7.55 -9.32
C LYS A 522 4.59 -8.21 -8.44
N ALA A 523 4.53 -7.78 -7.19
CA ALA A 523 3.74 -8.45 -6.18
C ALA A 523 3.18 -7.51 -5.09
N TYR A 524 2.07 -7.93 -4.50
CA TYR A 524 1.53 -7.36 -3.28
C TYR A 524 1.51 -8.42 -2.17
N PHE A 525 2.01 -8.07 -0.97
CA PHE A 525 2.05 -8.98 0.17
C PHE A 525 1.21 -8.45 1.33
N TYR A 526 0.36 -9.31 1.91
CA TYR A 526 -0.45 -9.01 3.08
C TYR A 526 -0.27 -10.06 4.17
N SER A 527 -0.11 -9.64 5.43
CA SER A 527 0.02 -10.52 6.60
C SER A 527 -0.93 -10.14 7.74
N GLU A 528 -1.58 -11.12 8.38
CA GLU A 528 -2.27 -10.96 9.68
C GLU A 528 -1.32 -11.09 10.88
N LYS A 529 -0.01 -11.06 10.66
CA LYS A 529 1.03 -11.05 11.70
C LYS A 529 2.17 -10.09 11.33
N THR A 530 3.42 -10.55 11.43
CA THR A 530 4.62 -9.75 11.22
C THR A 530 5.14 -9.94 9.81
N MET A 531 5.52 -8.83 9.19
CA MET A 531 6.25 -8.83 7.93
C MET A 531 7.62 -8.20 8.15
N GLU A 532 8.68 -8.98 7.93
CA GLU A 532 10.06 -8.56 8.15
C GLU A 532 10.87 -8.76 6.85
N LEU A 533 11.39 -7.65 6.31
CA LEU A 533 12.13 -7.60 5.04
C LEU A 533 13.57 -7.15 5.30
N TYR A 534 14.52 -7.83 4.64
CA TYR A 534 15.95 -7.55 4.78
C TYR A 534 16.58 -7.17 3.45
N GLY A 535 16.73 -5.87 3.18
CA GLY A 535 17.58 -5.31 2.13
C GLY A 535 18.94 -4.82 2.64
N VAL A 536 19.51 -5.46 3.67
CA VAL A 536 20.93 -5.24 4.01
C VAL A 536 21.78 -6.18 3.16
N GLY A 537 21.59 -7.50 3.28
CA GLY A 537 22.20 -8.48 2.37
C GLY A 537 21.47 -8.62 1.03
N SER A 538 20.13 -8.67 1.04
CA SER A 538 19.33 -8.77 -0.19
C SER A 538 19.32 -7.46 -0.97
N ASN A 539 18.94 -7.53 -2.24
CA ASN A 539 18.64 -6.37 -3.08
C ASN A 539 17.28 -6.60 -3.76
N ILE A 540 16.24 -5.89 -3.31
CA ILE A 540 14.85 -6.20 -3.63
C ILE A 540 14.12 -4.92 -4.06
N ILE A 541 13.38 -5.01 -5.16
CA ILE A 541 12.39 -4.02 -5.59
C ILE A 541 11.02 -4.69 -5.57
N ILE A 542 10.05 -4.11 -4.87
CA ILE A 542 8.65 -4.56 -4.88
C ILE A 542 7.82 -3.53 -5.65
N ASN A 543 7.45 -3.86 -6.87
CA ASN A 543 6.49 -3.14 -7.70
C ASN A 543 5.06 -3.62 -7.37
N GLY A 544 4.44 -2.98 -6.39
CA GLY A 544 3.13 -3.37 -5.85
C GLY A 544 2.91 -2.75 -4.47
N GLY A 545 3.00 -3.54 -3.41
CA GLY A 545 2.85 -2.98 -2.05
C GLY A 545 2.91 -4.04 -0.95
N ILE A 546 2.94 -3.57 0.28
CA ILE A 546 2.93 -4.44 1.46
C ILE A 546 1.97 -3.94 2.53
N SER A 547 1.36 -4.88 3.25
CA SER A 547 0.59 -4.57 4.44
C SER A 547 0.69 -5.67 5.48
N ALA A 548 0.82 -5.31 6.75
CA ALA A 548 0.85 -6.26 7.85
C ALA A 548 0.41 -5.61 9.16
N ARG A 549 0.17 -6.44 10.19
CA ARG A 549 -0.08 -5.91 11.53
C ARG A 549 1.18 -5.32 12.17
N LYS A 550 2.35 -5.83 11.82
CA LYS A 550 3.64 -5.27 12.20
C LYS A 550 4.59 -5.34 11.01
N ILE A 551 5.17 -4.21 10.60
CA ILE A 551 6.09 -4.16 9.46
C ILE A 551 7.46 -3.70 9.92
N ILE A 552 8.49 -4.48 9.57
CA ILE A 552 9.89 -4.17 9.88
C ILE A 552 10.70 -4.21 8.59
N LEU A 553 11.14 -3.04 8.14
CA LEU A 553 11.93 -2.88 6.93
C LEU A 553 13.37 -2.54 7.31
N ASN A 554 14.32 -3.35 6.85
CA ASN A 554 15.72 -3.13 7.12
C ASN A 554 16.50 -2.98 5.82
N ALA A 555 17.24 -1.89 5.65
CA ALA A 555 17.98 -1.67 4.42
C ALA A 555 19.23 -0.81 4.59
N VAL A 556 20.14 -0.97 3.63
CA VAL A 556 21.20 0.00 3.33
C VAL A 556 21.04 0.49 1.89
N ARG A 557 21.73 1.57 1.54
CA ARG A 557 21.87 2.00 0.14
C ARG A 557 23.20 1.53 -0.43
N GLY A 558 23.24 1.26 -1.72
CA GLY A 558 24.47 0.86 -2.41
C GLY A 558 24.83 -0.62 -2.33
N ASP A 559 26.12 -0.90 -2.40
CA ASP A 559 26.64 -2.26 -2.45
C ASP A 559 26.87 -2.82 -1.04
N THR A 560 26.73 -4.13 -0.93
CA THR A 560 26.99 -4.87 0.30
C THR A 560 27.65 -6.17 -0.05
N GLN A 561 28.74 -6.49 0.63
CA GLN A 561 29.51 -7.71 0.43
C GLN A 561 29.70 -8.44 1.76
N PRO A 562 29.87 -9.77 1.73
CA PRO A 562 30.31 -10.49 2.92
C PRO A 562 31.68 -9.97 3.34
N GLY A 563 31.78 -9.51 4.59
CA GLY A 563 33.05 -9.07 5.16
C GLY A 563 34.00 -10.24 5.43
N ARG A 564 35.23 -9.91 5.85
CA ARG A 564 36.21 -10.94 6.23
C ARG A 564 35.73 -11.71 7.46
N SER A 565 35.56 -13.03 7.32
CA SER A 565 35.42 -13.93 8.47
C SER A 565 36.76 -14.05 9.19
N CYS A 566 36.82 -13.67 10.48
CA CYS A 566 37.98 -13.92 11.33
C CYS A 566 37.56 -14.61 12.64
N PHE A 567 38.44 -15.45 13.18
CA PHE A 567 38.16 -16.34 14.33
C PHE A 567 37.63 -15.64 15.60
N PHE A 568 37.89 -14.34 15.77
CA PHE A 568 37.43 -13.52 16.90
C PHE A 568 36.44 -12.42 16.50
N CYS A 569 35.97 -12.43 15.26
CA CYS A 569 35.09 -11.42 14.71
C CYS A 569 33.76 -12.08 14.38
N ASN A 570 32.66 -11.53 14.87
CA ASN A 570 31.34 -11.89 14.34
C ASN A 570 31.31 -11.65 12.82
N SER A 571 30.42 -12.37 12.12
CA SER A 571 30.13 -12.12 10.71
C SER A 571 29.92 -10.61 10.49
N SER A 572 30.78 -9.99 9.69
CA SER A 572 30.68 -8.59 9.30
C SER A 572 30.17 -8.49 7.87
N LEU A 573 29.48 -7.40 7.56
CA LEU A 573 29.19 -7.01 6.19
C LEU A 573 30.06 -5.80 5.85
N ASP A 574 30.60 -5.79 4.64
CA ASP A 574 31.22 -4.59 4.07
C ASP A 574 30.12 -3.84 3.33
N VAL A 575 29.64 -2.75 3.95
CA VAL A 575 28.64 -1.86 3.39
C VAL A 575 29.32 -0.59 2.90
N ASP A 576 28.84 -0.02 1.80
CA ASP A 576 29.35 1.25 1.30
C ASP A 576 29.38 2.31 2.42
N ASN A 577 30.40 3.17 2.39
CA ASN A 577 30.47 4.29 3.33
C ASN A 577 29.31 5.29 3.07
N ILE A 578 28.99 6.11 4.06
CA ILE A 578 27.86 7.05 4.00
C ILE A 578 27.92 8.02 2.81
N SER A 579 29.11 8.41 2.35
CA SER A 579 29.27 9.32 1.20
C SER A 579 28.83 8.65 -0.10
N ASP A 580 29.12 7.36 -0.26
CA ASP A 580 28.76 6.59 -1.44
C ASP A 580 27.32 6.08 -1.38
N GLN A 581 26.82 5.71 -0.19
CA GLN A 581 25.41 5.37 0.02
C GLN A 581 24.47 6.51 -0.45
N LYS A 582 24.87 7.78 -0.29
CA LYS A 582 24.07 8.95 -0.74
C LYS A 582 23.88 9.02 -2.26
N LYS A 583 24.75 8.37 -3.04
CA LYS A 583 24.77 8.43 -4.52
C LYS A 583 24.13 7.20 -5.17
N LYS A 584 23.82 6.17 -4.38
CA LYS A 584 23.30 4.89 -4.87
C LYS A 584 21.87 4.67 -4.41
N ASP A 585 21.18 3.76 -5.07
CA ASP A 585 19.82 3.39 -4.72
C ASP A 585 19.76 2.55 -3.45
N SER A 586 18.57 2.52 -2.83
CA SER A 586 18.29 1.58 -1.75
C SER A 586 18.29 0.14 -2.25
N ARG A 587 18.82 -0.76 -1.41
CA ARG A 587 18.70 -2.21 -1.61
C ARG A 587 17.32 -2.76 -1.22
N LEU A 588 16.44 -1.94 -0.66
CA LEU A 588 15.02 -2.27 -0.44
C LEU A 588 14.14 -1.13 -0.94
N GLN A 589 13.46 -1.38 -2.05
CA GLN A 589 12.56 -0.41 -2.66
C GLN A 589 11.14 -0.97 -2.71
N ILE A 590 10.17 -0.18 -2.30
CA ILE A 590 8.74 -0.50 -2.43
C ILE A 590 8.10 0.60 -3.26
N ILE A 591 7.65 0.24 -4.45
CA ILE A 591 7.12 1.15 -5.46
C ILE A 591 5.67 0.77 -5.68
N TYR A 592 4.75 1.67 -5.35
CA TYR A 592 3.34 1.42 -5.51
C TYR A 592 2.98 1.24 -6.99
N ASN A 593 2.34 0.12 -7.31
CA ASN A 593 1.82 -0.14 -8.66
C ASN A 593 0.32 -0.45 -8.58
N PRO A 594 -0.57 0.42 -9.11
CA PRO A 594 -2.02 0.21 -9.08
C PRO A 594 -2.49 -0.98 -9.92
N GLU A 595 -1.68 -1.56 -10.80
CA GLU A 595 -2.05 -2.76 -11.57
C GLU A 595 -2.39 -3.97 -10.67
N ILE A 596 -1.91 -4.00 -9.43
CA ILE A 596 -2.28 -5.02 -8.44
C ILE A 596 -3.79 -5.02 -8.13
N ILE A 597 -4.46 -3.86 -8.19
CA ILE A 597 -5.91 -3.74 -8.02
C ILE A 597 -6.65 -4.44 -9.17
N ARG A 598 -6.13 -4.30 -10.39
CA ARG A 598 -6.70 -4.94 -11.56
C ARG A 598 -6.57 -6.45 -11.47
N THR A 599 -5.38 -6.96 -11.10
CA THR A 599 -5.16 -8.39 -10.85
C THR A 599 -6.14 -8.93 -9.82
N TYR A 600 -6.34 -8.22 -8.69
CA TYR A 600 -7.32 -8.61 -7.68
C TYR A 600 -8.74 -8.68 -8.26
N SER A 601 -9.17 -7.61 -8.93
CA SER A 601 -10.55 -7.46 -9.42
C SER A 601 -10.91 -8.46 -10.53
N GLU A 602 -9.92 -8.91 -11.32
CA GLU A 602 -10.15 -9.87 -12.40
C GLU A 602 -10.11 -11.32 -11.94
N LEU A 603 -9.41 -11.62 -10.85
CA LEU A 603 -9.26 -13.00 -10.35
C LEU A 603 -10.21 -13.32 -9.20
N ASP A 604 -10.54 -12.36 -8.32
CA ASP A 604 -11.28 -12.65 -7.10
C ASP A 604 -12.70 -13.23 -7.36
N ILE A 605 -13.11 -14.18 -6.51
CA ILE A 605 -14.20 -15.14 -6.80
C ILE A 605 -15.59 -14.62 -6.41
N ASP A 606 -15.72 -13.39 -5.92
CA ASP A 606 -17.01 -12.91 -5.42
C ASP A 606 -18.02 -12.73 -6.58
N GLU A 607 -19.01 -13.64 -6.65
CA GLU A 607 -19.94 -13.79 -7.78
C GLU A 607 -20.90 -12.61 -7.96
N GLU A 608 -21.13 -11.82 -6.91
CA GLU A 608 -21.50 -10.42 -7.01
C GLU A 608 -20.80 -9.69 -5.87
N PRO A 609 -19.95 -8.70 -6.17
CA PRO A 609 -19.23 -7.99 -5.13
C PRO A 609 -20.18 -7.14 -4.29
N TRP A 610 -20.13 -7.41 -2.98
CA TRP A 610 -20.83 -6.63 -1.97
C TRP A 610 -19.94 -5.45 -1.56
N ILE A 611 -20.43 -4.24 -1.82
CA ILE A 611 -19.78 -3.01 -1.40
C ILE A 611 -19.99 -2.85 0.11
N ASN A 612 -18.90 -2.93 0.87
CA ASN A 612 -18.93 -2.91 2.33
C ASN A 612 -18.17 -1.71 2.92
N ASN A 613 -17.56 -0.87 2.09
CA ASN A 613 -16.89 0.36 2.46
C ASN A 613 -16.88 1.34 1.28
N ILE A 614 -16.76 2.63 1.59
CA ILE A 614 -16.47 3.67 0.61
C ILE A 614 -15.00 4.03 0.75
N SER A 615 -14.28 4.07 -0.37
CA SER A 615 -12.88 4.49 -0.34
C SER A 615 -12.81 5.98 -0.03
N PRO A 616 -11.82 6.42 0.76
CA PRO A 616 -11.60 7.83 0.99
C PRO A 616 -11.39 8.57 -0.33
N PRO A 617 -11.92 9.79 -0.49
CA PRO A 617 -11.66 10.60 -1.67
C PRO A 617 -10.15 10.82 -1.89
N ILE A 618 -9.63 10.38 -3.03
CA ILE A 618 -8.21 10.56 -3.37
C ILE A 618 -8.08 11.82 -4.24
N GLU A 619 -7.46 12.87 -3.70
CA GLU A 619 -7.10 14.06 -4.49
C GLU A 619 -6.03 13.70 -5.53
N LEU A 620 -6.34 13.97 -6.81
CA LEU A 620 -5.48 13.73 -7.97
C LEU A 620 -4.78 15.02 -8.43
N GLU A 621 -5.50 16.14 -8.43
CA GLU A 621 -5.02 17.43 -8.96
C GLU A 621 -5.74 18.60 -8.29
N ARG A 622 -5.07 19.74 -8.16
CA ARG A 622 -5.64 21.01 -7.69
C ARG A 622 -5.08 22.19 -8.48
N SER A 623 -5.95 23.08 -8.95
CA SER A 623 -5.59 24.21 -9.82
C SER A 623 -6.56 25.38 -9.68
N TYR A 624 -6.05 26.61 -9.81
CA TYR A 624 -6.87 27.83 -9.94
C TYR A 624 -7.28 28.11 -11.40
N ASN A 625 -6.68 27.40 -12.36
CA ASN A 625 -7.05 27.50 -13.77
C ASN A 625 -8.16 26.49 -14.08
N SER A 626 -9.09 26.87 -14.96
CA SER A 626 -10.12 25.95 -15.42
C SER A 626 -9.48 24.74 -16.12
N PRO A 627 -9.85 23.50 -15.75
CA PRO A 627 -9.36 22.28 -16.36
C PRO A 627 -10.05 21.92 -17.69
#